data_AF-A0A1G7PQ90-F1
#
_entry.id   AF-A0A1G7PQ90-F1
#
_cell.length_a   1.000
_cell.length_b   1.000
_cell.length_c   1.000
_cell.angle_alpha   90.00
_cell.angle_beta   90.00
_cell.angle_gamma   90.00
#
_symmetry.space_group_name_H-M   'P 1'
#
loop_
_entity.id
_entity.type
_entity.pdbx_description
1 polymer ?
#
loop_
_entity_poly.entity_id
_entity_poly.type
_entity_poly.pdbx_seq_one_letter_code
_entity_poly.pdbx_strand_id
1 'polypeptide(L)' 'MAVMAVMAAGQSGNPASPHFADQIRHHAERGLRPVYFHPEDLKGHVKRGYHPGG' A
#
# COMPACT_ATOMS: atom_id res chain seq x y z
N MET A 1 -8.89 5.02 -16.97
CA MET A 1 -7.49 4.54 -16.94
C MET A 1 -7.15 4.17 -15.50
N ALA A 2 -6.49 3.05 -15.27
CA ALA A 2 -5.96 2.72 -13.95
C ALA A 2 -4.68 3.50 -13.67
N VAL A 3 -4.51 3.99 -12.44
CA VAL A 3 -3.22 4.53 -11.98
C VAL A 3 -2.48 3.40 -11.28
N MET A 4 -1.19 3.30 -11.57
CA MET A 4 -0.32 2.28 -11.01
C MET A 4 0.83 2.95 -10.27
N ALA A 5 1.19 2.43 -9.10
CA ALA A 5 2.27 2.98 -8.29
C ALA A 5 3.03 1.88 -7.53
N VAL A 6 4.24 2.21 -7.10
CA VAL A 6 5.05 1.41 -6.18
C VAL A 6 5.89 2.36 -5.33
N MET A 7 6.05 2.05 -4.04
CA MET A 7 7.07 2.71 -3.23
C MET A 7 8.39 1.94 -3.36
N ALA A 8 9.50 2.66 -3.53
CA ALA A 8 10.82 2.04 -3.68
C ALA A 8 11.23 1.25 -2.43
N ALA A 9 10.81 1.73 -1.26
CA ALA A 9 10.83 1.04 0.02
C ALA A 9 9.39 0.73 0.48
N GLY A 10 9.15 0.55 1.77
CA GLY A 10 7.81 0.42 2.32
C GLY A 10 7.19 1.74 2.81
N GLN A 11 5.93 1.65 3.23
CA GLN A 11 5.12 2.77 3.73
C GLN A 11 5.42 3.15 5.20
N SER A 12 6.45 2.58 5.82
CA SER A 12 6.84 2.88 7.20
C SER A 12 8.34 3.17 7.28
N GLY A 13 8.72 4.23 7.99
CA GLY A 13 10.13 4.53 8.30
C GLY A 13 10.70 3.76 9.50
N ASN A 14 9.89 2.96 10.21
CA ASN A 14 10.35 2.15 11.35
C ASN A 14 10.93 0.81 10.83
N PRO A 15 12.23 0.51 11.04
CA PRO A 15 12.84 -0.75 10.58
C PRO A 15 12.20 -2.02 11.14
N ALA A 16 11.54 -1.95 12.30
CA ALA A 16 10.84 -3.08 12.89
C ALA A 16 9.42 -3.30 12.32
N SER A 17 8.93 -2.40 11.47
CA SER A 17 7.60 -2.50 10.88
C SER A 17 7.60 -3.56 9.76
N PRO A 18 6.55 -4.42 9.66
CA PRO A 18 6.39 -5.30 8.50
C PRO A 18 6.23 -4.52 7.18
N HIS A 19 5.99 -3.22 7.28
CA HIS A 19 5.76 -2.30 6.17
C HIS A 19 6.97 -1.42 5.85
N PHE A 20 8.17 -1.79 6.32
CA PHE A 20 9.42 -1.06 6.05
C PHE A 20 10.00 -1.39 4.67
N ALA A 21 9.89 -2.66 4.23
CA ALA A 21 10.59 -3.18 3.05
C ALA A 21 9.71 -4.09 2.18
N ASP A 22 8.39 -4.17 2.45
CA ASP A 22 7.47 -5.11 1.81
C ASP A 22 7.21 -4.85 0.30
N GLN A 23 7.68 -3.73 -0.24
CA GLN A 23 7.53 -3.38 -1.66
C GLN A 23 8.83 -3.35 -2.47
N ILE A 24 10.00 -3.58 -1.85
CA ILE A 24 11.31 -3.47 -2.52
C ILE A 24 11.39 -4.35 -3.78
N ARG A 25 10.89 -5.59 -3.68
CA ARG A 25 10.89 -6.53 -4.80
C ARG A 25 10.08 -6.01 -5.99
N HIS A 26 8.87 -5.52 -5.72
CA HIS A 26 8.00 -4.95 -6.74
C HIS A 26 8.64 -3.74 -7.43
N HIS A 27 9.34 -2.89 -6.68
CA HIS A 27 10.09 -1.78 -7.26
C HIS A 27 11.20 -2.26 -8.20
N ALA A 28 12.02 -3.22 -7.75
CA ALA A 28 13.14 -3.76 -8.52
C ALA A 28 12.68 -4.45 -9.83
N GLU A 29 11.54 -5.15 -9.78
CA GLU A 29 10.97 -5.87 -10.91
C GLU A 29 10.08 -4.98 -11.81
N ARG A 30 9.95 -3.68 -11.51
CA ARG A 30 8.99 -2.76 -12.17
C ARG A 30 7.54 -3.25 -12.08
N GLY A 31 7.22 -4.06 -11.07
CA GLY A 31 5.89 -4.59 -10.79
C GLY A 31 5.03 -3.57 -10.05
N LEU A 32 4.39 -2.67 -10.80
CA LEU A 32 3.50 -1.66 -10.22
C LEU A 32 2.19 -2.29 -9.68
N ARG A 33 1.58 -1.62 -8.71
CA ARG A 33 0.33 -2.05 -8.07
C ARG A 33 -0.80 -1.05 -8.36
N PRO A 34 -2.07 -1.51 -8.41
CA PRO A 34 -3.20 -0.60 -8.57
C PRO A 34 -3.31 0.35 -7.38
N VAL A 35 -3.61 1.62 -7.68
CA VAL A 35 -4.00 2.60 -6.67
C VAL A 35 -5.51 2.66 -6.61
N TYR A 36 -6.06 2.45 -5.43
CA TYR A 36 -7.50 2.51 -5.17
C TYR A 36 -7.89 3.95 -4.83
N PHE A 37 -8.82 4.52 -5.59
CA PHE A 37 -9.29 5.90 -5.38
C PHE A 37 -10.71 5.95 -4.85
N HIS A 38 -11.55 5.00 -5.26
CA HIS A 38 -12.96 4.99 -4.90
C HIS A 38 -13.25 3.98 -3.78
N PRO A 39 -14.27 4.23 -2.93
CA PRO A 39 -14.60 3.31 -1.83
C PRO A 39 -14.84 1.87 -2.27
N GLU A 40 -15.45 1.66 -3.44
CA GLU A 40 -15.68 0.35 -4.04
C GLU A 40 -14.38 -0.41 -4.35
N ASP A 41 -13.30 0.30 -4.70
CA ASP A 41 -11.99 -0.27 -4.97
C ASP A 41 -11.34 -0.86 -3.71
N LEU A 42 -11.76 -0.39 -2.52
CA LEU A 42 -11.22 -0.85 -1.24
C LEU A 42 -11.82 -2.19 -0.80
N LYS A 43 -12.91 -2.64 -1.44
CA LYS A 43 -13.60 -3.88 -1.06
C LYS A 43 -12.65 -5.08 -1.20
N GLY A 44 -12.39 -5.76 -0.08
CA GLY A 44 -11.45 -6.89 -0.03
C GLY A 44 -9.96 -6.48 0.10
N HIS A 45 -9.66 -5.19 0.16
CA HIS A 45 -8.29 -4.66 0.26
C HIS A 45 -7.99 -3.89 1.56
N VAL A 46 -8.98 -3.75 2.46
CA VAL A 46 -8.82 -3.13 3.78
C VAL A 46 -8.31 -4.15 4.80
N LYS A 47 -7.16 -3.86 5.43
CA LYS A 47 -6.63 -4.65 6.56
C LYS A 47 -7.07 -4.15 7.93
N ARG A 48 -7.31 -2.84 8.09
CA ARG A 48 -7.71 -2.21 9.34
C ARG A 48 -8.52 -0.94 9.06
N GLY A 49 -9.67 -0.80 9.72
CA GLY A 49 -10.40 0.47 9.80
C GLY A 49 -9.94 1.28 11.02
N TYR A 50 -9.99 2.60 10.95
CA TYR A 50 -9.72 3.48 12.07
C TYR A 50 -10.88 4.44 12.26
N HIS A 51 -11.43 4.49 13.48
CA HIS A 51 -12.54 5.35 13.86
C HIS A 51 -12.12 6.16 15.10
N PRO A 52 -11.53 7.35 14.91
CA PRO A 52 -11.21 8.24 16.02
C PRO A 52 -12.47 8.85 16.62
N GLY A 53 -12.57 8.88 17.96
CA GLY A 53 -13.57 9.67 18.68
C GLY A 53 -14.98 9.09 18.69
N GLY A 54 -15.15 7.85 19.17
CA GLY A 54 -16.47 7.37 19.59
C GLY A 54 -17.10 8.25 20.65
#